data_AF-A0A553JLS9-F1
#
_entry.id   AF-A0A553JLS9-F1
#
_cell.length_a   1.000
_cell.length_b   1.000
_cell.length_c   1.000
_cell.angle_alpha   90.00
_cell.angle_beta   90.00
_cell.angle_gamma   90.00
#
_symmetry.space_group_name_H-M   'P 1'
#
loop_
_entity.id
_entity.type
_entity.pdbx_description
1 polymer ?
#
loop_
_entity_poly.entity_id
_entity_poly.type
_entity_poly.pdbx_seq_one_letter_code
_entity_poly.pdbx_strand_id
1 'polypeptide(L)'
;MNEFNSFFSQGYWWLSLFGGLHCIGLGLYIRYVYREGNGNNKLLGSIFSLMGLYFFTGMLNRDNSPVPIHLLFTLIIPFYFLLMPLLYLYCYRSLNNIKLELRLSAHFYLALIVALAVLIISIESKSFVLDFSNTLELGEFSFTHLGALATLLPGMLSIQTLIYFILIIEMLRRYKGRSRKAHQESLQDIKFHWLLVLTLALMCNWLVRTLLVILPFYLGDQISEIPQAMARLLLLLTVYVLAIYGLKQITKAAYLRGKLNRHKHTLINPLKTSNQLLNSEELNYLHQLMREDNQEDEKQHQ
;
A
#
# COMPACT_ATOMS: atom_id res chain seq x y z
N MET A 1 15.23 -38.24 4.37
CA MET A 1 14.56 -36.96 4.03
C MET A 1 13.78 -36.56 5.27
N ASN A 2 14.24 -35.55 6.02
CA ASN A 2 13.82 -35.33 7.42
C ASN A 2 12.39 -34.78 7.49
N GLU A 3 11.55 -35.33 8.37
CA GLU A 3 10.17 -34.86 8.63
C GLU A 3 10.10 -33.33 8.84
N PHE A 4 11.13 -32.76 9.47
CA PHE A 4 11.32 -31.32 9.64
C PHE A 4 11.27 -30.54 8.32
N ASN A 5 11.97 -31.00 7.28
CA ASN A 5 11.96 -30.32 5.98
C ASN A 5 10.57 -30.40 5.32
N SER A 6 9.86 -31.52 5.50
CA SER A 6 8.50 -31.65 4.98
C SER A 6 7.52 -30.70 5.69
N PHE A 7 7.63 -30.56 7.01
CA PHE A 7 6.82 -29.63 7.79
C PHE A 7 7.10 -28.17 7.40
N PHE A 8 8.38 -27.79 7.24
CA PHE A 8 8.75 -26.44 6.82
C PHE A 8 8.28 -26.11 5.40
N SER A 9 8.42 -27.05 4.46
CA SER A 9 7.94 -26.88 3.10
C SER A 9 6.42 -26.71 3.04
N GLN A 10 5.67 -27.50 3.81
CA GLN A 10 4.22 -27.33 3.95
C GLN A 10 3.85 -25.99 4.60
N GLY A 11 4.55 -25.60 5.67
CA GLY A 11 4.34 -24.32 6.35
C GLY A 11 4.60 -23.13 5.42
N TYR A 12 5.66 -23.20 4.62
CA TYR A 12 5.99 -22.22 3.58
C TYR A 12 4.90 -22.14 2.51
N TRP A 13 4.39 -23.28 2.05
CA TRP A 13 3.32 -23.35 1.07
C TRP A 13 2.02 -22.70 1.59
N TRP A 14 1.59 -23.05 2.81
CA TRP A 14 0.42 -22.46 3.45
C TRP A 14 0.58 -20.97 3.71
N LEU A 15 1.75 -20.54 4.20
CA LEU A 15 2.08 -19.13 4.40
C LEU A 15 1.91 -18.33 3.10
N SER A 16 2.41 -18.89 1.99
CA SER A 16 2.28 -18.29 0.68
C SER A 16 0.84 -18.25 0.18
N LEU A 17 0.06 -19.31 0.38
CA LEU A 17 -1.36 -19.33 0.01
C LEU A 17 -2.16 -18.29 0.81
N PHE A 18 -2.06 -18.31 2.14
CA PHE A 18 -2.79 -17.38 3.01
C PHE A 18 -2.38 -15.94 2.74
N GLY A 19 -1.09 -15.65 2.63
CA GLY A 19 -0.61 -14.30 2.34
C GLY A 19 -1.11 -13.78 0.99
N GLY A 20 -1.11 -14.63 -0.04
CA GLY A 20 -1.62 -14.30 -1.37
C GLY A 20 -3.11 -13.98 -1.35
N LEU A 21 -3.91 -14.84 -0.72
CA LEU A 21 -5.36 -14.69 -0.64
C LEU A 21 -5.75 -13.42 0.14
N HIS A 22 -5.09 -13.14 1.26
CA HIS A 22 -5.34 -11.92 2.04
C HIS A 22 -4.97 -10.65 1.26
N CYS A 23 -3.84 -10.64 0.56
CA CYS A 23 -3.42 -9.50 -0.25
C CYS A 23 -4.37 -9.22 -1.42
N ILE A 24 -4.81 -10.27 -2.13
CA ILE A 24 -5.82 -10.12 -3.19
C ILE A 24 -7.17 -9.69 -2.62
N GLY A 25 -7.62 -10.33 -1.54
CA GLY A 25 -8.88 -9.99 -0.88
C GLY A 25 -8.91 -8.52 -0.44
N LEU A 26 -7.83 -8.05 0.19
CA LEU A 26 -7.68 -6.65 0.57
C LEU A 26 -7.62 -5.73 -0.66
N GLY A 27 -6.89 -6.12 -1.71
CA GLY A 27 -6.81 -5.37 -2.96
C GLY A 27 -8.17 -5.19 -3.63
N LEU A 28 -8.98 -6.25 -3.69
CA LEU A 28 -10.35 -6.23 -4.21
C LEU A 28 -11.28 -5.40 -3.30
N TYR A 29 -11.19 -5.58 -1.99
CA TYR A 29 -11.96 -4.80 -1.02
C TYR A 29 -11.71 -3.30 -1.17
N ILE A 30 -10.44 -2.88 -1.25
CA ILE A 30 -10.07 -1.47 -1.43
C ILE A 30 -10.56 -0.95 -2.79
N ARG A 31 -10.53 -1.78 -3.83
CA ARG A 31 -10.90 -1.37 -5.19
C ARG A 31 -12.41 -1.22 -5.38
N TYR A 32 -13.20 -2.11 -4.81
CA TYR A 32 -14.65 -2.19 -5.07
C TYR A 32 -15.52 -1.67 -3.92
N VAL A 33 -15.13 -1.94 -2.67
CA VAL A 33 -15.94 -1.58 -1.49
C VAL A 33 -15.54 -0.20 -0.96
N TYR A 34 -14.24 0.06 -0.84
CA TYR A 34 -13.75 1.36 -0.39
C TYR A 34 -13.76 2.37 -1.56
N ARG A 35 -14.88 3.08 -1.77
CA ARG A 35 -14.96 4.19 -2.75
C ARG A 35 -14.63 5.53 -2.09
N GLU A 36 -13.35 5.94 -2.13
CA GLU A 36 -13.04 7.37 -2.05
C GLU A 36 -13.26 7.98 -3.45
N GLY A 37 -13.79 9.21 -3.51
CA GLY A 37 -14.04 9.92 -4.76
C GLY A 37 -12.79 10.22 -5.60
N ASN A 38 -11.60 9.88 -5.11
CA ASN A 38 -10.32 10.02 -5.81
C ASN A 38 -9.86 8.62 -6.26
N GLY A 39 -9.48 8.46 -7.53
CA GLY A 39 -9.03 7.17 -8.11
C GLY A 39 -7.78 6.53 -7.49
N ASN A 40 -7.28 7.05 -6.36
CA ASN A 40 -6.09 6.58 -5.64
C ASN A 40 -6.30 5.17 -5.05
N ASN A 41 -7.53 4.78 -4.75
CA ASN A 41 -7.84 3.44 -4.23
C ASN A 41 -7.55 2.34 -5.26
N LYS A 42 -7.64 2.65 -6.56
CA LYS A 42 -7.25 1.72 -7.63
C LYS A 42 -5.75 1.41 -7.57
N LEU A 43 -4.91 2.43 -7.32
CA LEU A 43 -3.45 2.24 -7.19
C LEU A 43 -3.09 1.43 -5.95
N LEU A 44 -3.68 1.76 -4.81
CA LEU A 44 -3.45 1.03 -3.57
C LEU A 44 -3.90 -0.43 -3.70
N GLY A 45 -5.07 -0.67 -4.31
CA GLY A 45 -5.56 -2.02 -4.62
C GLY A 45 -4.63 -2.78 -5.56
N SER A 46 -4.06 -2.12 -6.57
CA SER A 46 -3.05 -2.72 -7.45
C SER A 46 -1.76 -3.08 -6.72
N ILE A 47 -1.28 -2.24 -5.79
CA ILE A 47 -0.09 -2.54 -4.96
C ILE A 47 -0.33 -3.82 -4.14
N PHE A 48 -1.47 -3.93 -3.45
CA PHE A 48 -1.80 -5.14 -2.69
C PHE A 48 -2.01 -6.36 -3.58
N SER A 49 -2.62 -6.21 -4.76
CA SER A 49 -2.79 -7.32 -5.71
C SER A 49 -1.44 -7.83 -6.22
N LEU A 50 -0.50 -6.93 -6.49
CA LEU A 50 0.85 -7.28 -6.95
C LEU A 50 1.69 -7.92 -5.85
N MET A 51 1.47 -7.52 -4.60
CA MET A 51 2.02 -8.19 -3.43
C MET A 51 1.40 -9.58 -3.23
N GLY A 52 0.12 -9.77 -3.56
CA GLY A 52 -0.51 -11.08 -3.62
C GLY A 52 0.17 -12.00 -4.63
N LEU A 53 0.47 -11.51 -5.84
CA LEU A 53 1.24 -12.24 -6.85
C LEU A 53 2.59 -12.73 -6.29
N TYR A 54 3.29 -11.87 -5.51
CA TYR A 54 4.53 -12.25 -4.85
C TYR A 54 4.37 -13.45 -3.91
N PHE A 55 3.33 -13.47 -3.09
CA PHE A 55 3.06 -14.59 -2.19
C PHE A 55 2.78 -15.89 -2.95
N PHE A 56 1.98 -15.83 -4.02
CA PHE A 56 1.67 -16.99 -4.86
C PHE A 56 2.90 -17.60 -5.53
N THR A 57 3.96 -16.83 -5.76
CA THR A 57 5.21 -17.41 -6.28
C THR A 57 5.84 -18.44 -5.36
N GLY A 58 5.51 -18.44 -4.07
CA GLY A 58 5.95 -19.47 -3.12
C GLY A 58 5.15 -20.76 -3.12
N MET A 59 4.02 -20.79 -3.84
CA MET A 59 3.33 -22.04 -4.07
C MET A 59 3.96 -22.83 -5.21
N LEU A 60 4.85 -22.21 -6.00
CA LEU A 60 5.52 -22.83 -7.12
C LEU A 60 6.79 -23.53 -6.63
N ASN A 61 6.80 -24.86 -6.75
CA ASN A 61 7.90 -25.75 -6.48
C ASN A 61 8.23 -26.53 -7.75
N ARG A 62 9.41 -27.14 -7.78
CA ARG A 62 9.89 -27.96 -8.91
C ARG A 62 8.91 -29.07 -9.31
N ASP A 63 8.14 -29.59 -8.34
CA ASP A 63 7.22 -30.71 -8.54
C ASP A 63 5.82 -30.29 -9.03
N ASN A 64 5.47 -29.00 -8.94
CA ASN A 64 4.14 -28.49 -9.32
C ASN A 64 4.18 -27.42 -10.41
N SER A 65 5.37 -27.02 -10.86
CA SER A 65 5.54 -26.05 -11.94
C SER A 65 5.42 -26.75 -13.30
N PRO A 66 4.53 -26.29 -14.21
CA PRO A 66 4.40 -26.87 -15.56
C PRO A 66 5.60 -26.57 -16.47
N VAL A 67 6.50 -25.69 -16.02
CA VAL A 67 7.65 -25.16 -16.76
C VAL A 67 8.80 -25.02 -15.75
N PRO A 68 10.09 -25.15 -16.14
CA PRO A 68 11.22 -25.00 -15.23
C PRO A 68 11.10 -23.75 -14.35
N ILE A 69 11.26 -23.93 -13.03
CA ILE A 69 10.95 -22.92 -12.02
C ILE A 69 11.69 -21.59 -12.24
N HIS A 70 12.94 -21.65 -12.72
CA HIS A 70 13.74 -20.48 -13.04
C HIS A 70 13.15 -19.65 -14.17
N LEU A 71 12.57 -20.29 -15.19
CA LEU A 71 11.94 -19.59 -16.30
C LEU A 71 10.63 -18.93 -15.86
N LEU A 72 9.89 -19.61 -14.99
CA LEU A 72 8.67 -19.07 -14.39
C LEU A 72 8.99 -17.81 -13.56
N PHE A 73 10.04 -17.85 -12.73
CA PHE A 73 10.51 -16.67 -12.01
C PHE A 73 10.95 -15.54 -12.94
N THR A 74 11.71 -15.84 -14.00
CA THR A 74 12.11 -14.86 -15.01
C THR A 74 10.91 -14.17 -15.66
N LEU A 75 9.84 -14.91 -15.94
CA LEU A 75 8.60 -14.37 -16.51
C LEU A 75 7.80 -13.51 -15.52
N ILE A 76 7.89 -13.80 -14.22
CA ILE A 76 7.20 -13.04 -13.17
C ILE A 76 7.94 -11.75 -12.80
N ILE A 77 9.28 -11.72 -12.91
CA ILE A 77 10.08 -10.56 -12.48
C ILE A 77 9.61 -9.21 -13.06
N PRO A 78 9.25 -9.07 -14.35
CA PRO A 78 8.75 -7.82 -14.91
C PRO A 78 7.56 -7.23 -14.13
N PHE A 79 6.72 -8.05 -13.51
CA PHE A 79 5.62 -7.54 -12.68
C PHE A 79 6.13 -6.84 -11.42
N TYR A 80 7.26 -7.27 -10.82
CA TYR A 80 7.84 -6.58 -9.67
C TYR A 80 8.36 -5.18 -10.01
N PHE A 81 8.75 -4.93 -11.26
CA PHE A 81 9.14 -3.59 -11.72
C PHE A 81 8.00 -2.57 -11.64
N LEU A 82 6.74 -3.00 -11.50
CA LEU A 82 5.58 -2.12 -11.36
C LEU A 82 5.35 -1.65 -9.91
N LEU A 83 5.84 -2.38 -8.91
CA LEU A 83 5.50 -2.13 -7.50
C LEU A 83 5.89 -0.72 -7.04
N MET A 84 7.16 -0.35 -7.23
CA MET A 84 7.69 0.94 -6.79
C MET A 84 7.16 2.13 -7.59
N PRO A 85 7.05 2.06 -8.94
CA PRO A 85 6.32 3.07 -9.72
C PRO A 85 4.89 3.30 -9.26
N LEU A 86 4.14 2.23 -8.94
CA LEU A 86 2.77 2.33 -8.42
C LEU A 86 2.75 3.02 -7.06
N LEU A 87 3.67 2.68 -6.16
CA LEU A 87 3.80 3.33 -4.85
C LEU A 87 4.12 4.81 -5.01
N TYR A 88 5.07 5.17 -5.86
CA TYR A 88 5.42 6.57 -6.14
C TYR A 88 4.22 7.35 -6.67
N LEU A 89 3.51 6.79 -7.66
CA LEU A 89 2.33 7.44 -8.25
C LEU A 89 1.19 7.58 -7.23
N TYR A 90 1.00 6.58 -6.37
CA TYR A 90 0.05 6.63 -5.27
C TYR A 90 0.38 7.77 -4.31
N CYS A 91 1.63 7.86 -3.84
CA CYS A 91 2.08 8.92 -2.95
C CYS A 91 1.94 10.30 -3.61
N TYR A 92 2.38 10.46 -4.85
CA TYR A 92 2.29 11.73 -5.60
C TYR A 92 0.85 12.21 -5.75
N ARG A 93 -0.06 11.33 -6.17
CA ARG A 93 -1.47 11.68 -6.37
C ARG A 93 -2.20 11.90 -5.05
N SER A 94 -1.83 11.17 -4.00
CA SER A 94 -2.41 11.34 -2.66
C SER A 94 -2.02 12.67 -2.02
N LEU A 95 -0.78 13.12 -2.19
CA LEU A 95 -0.30 14.42 -1.68
C LEU A 95 -0.88 15.60 -2.45
N ASN A 96 -0.95 15.51 -3.79
CA ASN A 96 -1.43 16.59 -4.65
C ASN A 96 -2.94 16.57 -4.89
N ASN A 97 -3.69 15.63 -4.30
CA ASN A 97 -5.14 15.44 -4.47
C ASN A 97 -5.59 15.40 -5.95
N ILE A 98 -4.81 14.77 -6.82
CA ILE A 98 -5.09 14.71 -8.26
C ILE A 98 -6.25 13.76 -8.55
N LYS A 99 -7.34 14.30 -9.08
CA LYS A 99 -8.57 13.57 -9.42
C LYS A 99 -8.59 12.99 -10.84
N LEU A 100 -7.65 13.39 -11.70
CA LEU A 100 -7.62 13.00 -13.11
C LEU A 100 -7.45 11.49 -13.30
N GLU A 101 -8.00 10.92 -14.36
CA GLU A 101 -7.88 9.49 -14.64
C GLU A 101 -6.42 9.03 -14.79
N LEU A 102 -6.18 7.75 -14.48
CA LEU A 102 -4.87 7.12 -14.61
C LEU A 102 -4.57 6.88 -16.10
N ARG A 103 -3.89 7.83 -16.74
CA ARG A 103 -3.26 7.59 -18.04
C ARG A 103 -1.95 6.82 -17.86
N LEU A 104 -1.53 6.13 -18.93
CA LEU A 104 -0.25 5.43 -19.00
C LEU A 104 0.88 6.43 -18.71
N SER A 105 1.47 6.30 -17.52
CA SER A 105 2.54 7.18 -17.05
C SER A 105 3.87 6.69 -17.60
N ALA A 106 4.80 7.63 -17.83
CA ALA A 106 6.16 7.31 -18.25
C ALA A 106 6.87 6.35 -17.28
N HIS A 107 6.47 6.32 -16.01
CA HIS A 107 7.01 5.43 -15.00
C HIS A 107 6.76 3.93 -15.28
N PHE A 108 5.82 3.58 -16.16
CA PHE A 108 5.53 2.19 -16.54
C PHE A 108 6.35 1.69 -17.74
N TYR A 109 7.03 2.56 -18.49
CA TYR A 109 7.79 2.14 -19.68
C TYR A 109 8.93 1.19 -19.35
N LEU A 110 9.63 1.39 -18.22
CA LEU A 110 10.71 0.49 -17.83
C LEU A 110 10.21 -0.95 -17.62
N ALA A 111 9.09 -1.12 -16.90
CA ALA A 111 8.50 -2.44 -16.69
C ALA A 111 8.04 -3.08 -18.01
N LEU A 112 7.51 -2.26 -18.94
CA LEU A 112 7.07 -2.73 -20.26
C LEU A 112 8.25 -3.15 -21.14
N ILE A 113 9.33 -2.38 -21.18
CA ILE A 113 10.56 -2.70 -21.92
C ILE A 113 11.17 -4.01 -21.37
N VAL A 114 11.25 -4.14 -20.04
CA VAL A 114 11.75 -5.35 -19.40
C VAL A 114 10.86 -6.56 -19.71
N ALA A 115 9.53 -6.40 -19.68
CA ALA A 115 8.60 -7.46 -20.04
C ALA A 115 8.76 -7.92 -21.50
N LEU A 116 8.91 -6.97 -22.44
CA LEU A 116 9.15 -7.28 -23.85
C LEU A 116 10.49 -7.99 -24.05
N ALA A 117 11.56 -7.53 -23.39
CA ALA A 117 12.88 -8.16 -23.48
C ALA A 117 12.85 -9.61 -22.97
N VAL A 118 12.21 -9.85 -21.81
CA VAL A 118 12.01 -11.20 -21.26
C VAL A 118 11.25 -12.09 -22.23
N LEU A 119 10.18 -11.58 -22.83
CA LEU A 119 9.34 -12.33 -23.76
C LEU A 119 10.10 -12.69 -25.04
N ILE A 120 10.82 -11.74 -25.65
CA ILE A 120 11.61 -11.95 -26.86
C ILE A 120 12.68 -13.02 -26.61
N ILE A 121 13.46 -12.88 -25.53
CA ILE A 121 14.54 -13.81 -25.18
C ILE A 121 13.98 -15.21 -24.89
N SER A 122 12.80 -15.30 -24.27
CA SER A 122 12.12 -16.58 -24.03
C SER A 122 11.69 -17.27 -25.33
N ILE A 123 11.22 -16.50 -26.32
CA ILE A 123 10.82 -17.03 -27.64
C ILE A 123 12.05 -17.44 -28.48
N GLU A 124 13.13 -16.66 -28.42
CA GLU A 124 14.35 -16.93 -29.20
C GLU A 124 15.13 -18.16 -28.70
N SER A 125 14.97 -18.53 -27.42
CA SER A 125 15.55 -19.75 -26.85
C SER A 125 14.88 -21.03 -27.40
N LYS A 126 15.17 -21.38 -28.66
CA LYS A 126 14.65 -22.59 -29.34
C LYS A 126 15.10 -23.93 -28.73
N SER A 127 16.04 -23.94 -27.79
CA SER A 127 16.48 -25.14 -27.03
C SER A 127 15.91 -25.20 -25.60
N PHE A 128 14.67 -24.73 -25.43
CA PHE A 128 13.94 -24.54 -24.17
C PHE A 128 13.88 -25.76 -23.19
N VAL A 129 14.25 -26.97 -23.63
CA VAL A 129 14.11 -28.21 -22.83
C VAL A 129 15.40 -29.03 -22.68
N LEU A 130 16.42 -28.85 -23.55
CA LEU A 130 17.50 -29.85 -23.70
C LEU A 130 18.85 -29.49 -23.04
N ASP A 131 19.17 -28.22 -22.81
CA ASP A 131 20.50 -27.83 -22.30
C ASP A 131 20.59 -27.65 -20.77
N PHE A 132 19.47 -27.80 -20.04
CA PHE A 132 19.43 -27.47 -18.61
C PHE A 132 19.63 -28.67 -17.66
N SER A 133 19.67 -29.91 -18.17
CA SER A 133 20.01 -31.07 -17.32
C SER A 133 21.49 -31.12 -16.94
N ASN A 134 22.36 -30.41 -17.67
CA ASN A 134 23.82 -30.56 -17.56
C ASN A 134 24.53 -29.32 -16.98
N THR A 135 23.82 -28.26 -16.60
CA THR A 135 24.43 -26.98 -16.18
C THR A 135 24.21 -26.63 -14.70
N LEU A 136 23.68 -27.58 -13.92
CA LEU A 136 23.52 -27.44 -12.46
C LEU A 136 24.60 -28.21 -11.67
N GLU A 137 25.67 -28.62 -12.34
CA GLU A 137 26.92 -29.03 -11.70
C GLU A 137 28.00 -28.00 -12.03
N LEU A 138 28.54 -27.40 -10.96
CA LEU A 138 29.75 -26.58 -10.91
C LEU A 138 29.76 -25.30 -11.76
N GLY A 139 29.70 -24.14 -11.09
CA GLY A 139 30.75 -23.10 -11.16
C GLY A 139 31.11 -22.44 -12.49
N GLU A 140 30.51 -22.81 -13.62
CA GLU A 140 30.79 -22.23 -14.91
C GLU A 140 29.61 -21.35 -15.33
N PHE A 141 29.84 -20.04 -15.26
CA PHE A 141 29.02 -19.02 -15.88
C PHE A 141 29.03 -19.21 -17.40
N SER A 142 28.31 -20.21 -17.91
CA SER A 142 27.99 -20.28 -19.32
C SER A 142 27.03 -19.12 -19.62
N PHE A 143 27.51 -18.14 -20.39
CA PHE A 143 26.77 -16.97 -20.87
C PHE A 143 25.70 -17.36 -21.88
N THR A 144 24.71 -18.15 -21.45
CA THR A 144 23.44 -18.23 -22.15
C THR A 144 22.67 -16.92 -21.89
N HIS A 145 21.97 -16.42 -22.91
CA HIS A 145 21.19 -15.17 -22.81
C HIS A 145 20.20 -15.18 -21.62
N LEU A 146 19.71 -16.37 -21.23
CA LEU A 146 18.82 -16.57 -20.08
C LEU A 146 19.55 -16.49 -18.72
N GLY A 147 20.72 -17.11 -18.59
CA GLY A 147 21.52 -17.04 -17.35
C GLY A 147 21.98 -15.62 -17.03
N ALA A 148 22.41 -14.88 -18.06
CA ALA A 148 22.77 -13.46 -17.93
C ALA A 148 21.57 -12.60 -17.51
N LEU A 149 20.38 -12.91 -18.02
CA LEU A 149 19.16 -12.16 -17.70
C LEU A 149 18.67 -12.47 -16.28
N ALA A 150 18.75 -13.72 -15.84
CA ALA A 150 18.40 -14.14 -14.48
C ALA A 150 19.29 -13.48 -13.40
N THR A 151 20.55 -13.15 -13.73
CA THR A 151 21.46 -12.44 -12.82
C THR A 151 21.32 -10.92 -12.90
N LEU A 152 21.06 -10.36 -14.08
CA LEU A 152 20.93 -8.91 -14.29
C LEU A 152 19.62 -8.35 -13.73
N LEU A 153 18.50 -9.07 -13.91
CA LEU A 153 17.17 -8.61 -13.55
C LEU A 153 16.99 -8.23 -12.06
N PRO A 154 17.40 -9.06 -11.08
CA PRO A 154 17.31 -8.70 -9.66
C PRO A 154 18.13 -7.45 -9.31
N GLY A 155 19.29 -7.28 -9.96
CA GLY A 155 20.15 -6.10 -9.79
C GLY A 155 19.49 -4.83 -10.33
N MET A 156 18.94 -4.89 -11.55
CA MET A 156 18.18 -3.78 -12.12
C MET A 156 16.96 -3.40 -11.26
N LEU A 157 16.24 -4.39 -10.74
CA LEU A 157 15.11 -4.17 -9.85
C LEU A 157 15.56 -3.50 -8.54
N SER A 158 16.73 -3.90 -8.01
CA SER A 158 17.32 -3.30 -6.81
C SER A 158 17.73 -1.83 -7.03
N ILE A 159 18.29 -1.51 -8.19
CA ILE A 159 18.61 -0.13 -8.57
C ILE A 159 17.32 0.68 -8.73
N GLN A 160 16.33 0.16 -9.45
CA GLN A 160 15.04 0.84 -9.65
C GLN A 160 14.37 1.14 -8.31
N THR A 161 14.29 0.17 -7.41
CA THR A 161 13.66 0.33 -6.09
C THR A 161 14.35 1.40 -5.25
N LEU A 162 15.68 1.46 -5.27
CA LEU A 162 16.44 2.48 -4.55
C LEU A 162 16.19 3.90 -5.12
N ILE A 163 16.16 4.05 -6.45
CA ILE A 163 15.85 5.33 -7.11
C ILE A 163 14.45 5.81 -6.72
N TYR A 164 13.43 4.97 -6.86
CA TYR A 164 12.07 5.37 -6.51
C TYR A 164 11.91 5.65 -5.02
N PHE A 165 12.62 4.90 -4.16
CA PHE A 165 12.60 5.18 -2.73
C PHE A 165 13.12 6.59 -2.41
N ILE A 166 14.27 6.97 -2.98
CA ILE A 166 14.83 8.32 -2.83
C ILE A 166 13.82 9.37 -3.29
N LEU A 167 13.21 9.18 -4.47
CA LEU A 167 12.21 10.09 -5.01
C LEU A 167 10.97 10.22 -4.11
N ILE A 168 10.49 9.12 -3.52
CA ILE A 168 9.35 9.16 -2.59
C ILE A 168 9.70 9.92 -1.32
N ILE A 169 10.87 9.64 -0.72
CA ILE A 169 11.31 10.31 0.50
C ILE A 169 11.50 11.80 0.26
N GLU A 170 12.13 12.17 -0.86
CA GLU A 170 12.32 13.56 -1.25
C GLU A 170 10.97 14.28 -1.42
N MET A 171 10.03 13.64 -2.11
CA MET A 171 8.67 14.16 -2.30
C MET A 171 7.94 14.36 -0.96
N LEU A 172 8.01 13.38 -0.04
CA LEU A 172 7.40 13.48 1.28
C LEU A 172 8.03 14.60 2.12
N ARG A 173 9.37 14.75 2.09
CA ARG A 173 10.09 15.83 2.78
C ARG A 173 9.68 17.21 2.25
N ARG A 174 9.59 17.38 0.94
CA ARG A 174 9.16 18.64 0.29
C ARG A 174 7.72 19.00 0.66
N TYR A 175 6.83 18.03 0.80
CA TYR A 175 5.42 18.28 1.17
C TYR A 175 5.28 18.75 2.64
N LYS A 176 6.03 18.16 3.57
CA LYS A 176 6.05 18.58 4.98
C LYS A 176 6.35 20.07 5.15
N GLY A 177 7.23 20.62 4.30
CA GLY A 177 7.55 22.06 4.27
C GLY A 177 6.40 22.96 3.80
N ARG A 178 5.48 22.46 2.97
CA ARG A 178 4.35 23.24 2.43
C ARG A 178 3.07 23.17 3.28
N SER A 179 2.86 22.05 3.98
CA SER A 179 1.60 21.79 4.71
C SER A 179 1.41 22.64 5.97
N ARG A 180 2.48 23.23 6.54
CA ARG A 180 2.47 23.98 7.81
C ARG A 180 1.71 25.32 7.76
N LYS A 181 1.04 25.65 6.64
CA LYS A 181 0.43 26.97 6.39
C LYS A 181 -1.11 26.96 6.26
N ALA A 182 -1.80 25.82 6.44
CA ALA A 182 -3.26 25.78 6.27
C ALA A 182 -3.98 24.95 7.34
N HIS A 183 -4.98 25.56 7.99
CA HIS A 183 -5.83 25.07 9.09
C HIS A 183 -6.62 23.76 8.81
N GLN A 184 -6.33 23.03 7.72
CA GLN A 184 -6.82 21.68 7.40
C GLN A 184 -5.94 20.55 7.98
N GLU A 185 -5.03 20.89 8.91
CA GLU A 185 -3.91 20.06 9.33
C GLU A 185 -4.30 18.63 9.78
N SER A 186 -5.42 18.41 10.47
CA SER A 186 -5.70 17.08 11.04
C SER A 186 -5.91 15.95 10.02
N LEU A 187 -6.60 16.19 8.91
CA LEU A 187 -6.88 15.15 7.90
C LEU A 187 -5.71 14.95 6.93
N GLN A 188 -5.01 16.03 6.58
CA GLN A 188 -3.82 15.95 5.72
C GLN A 188 -2.64 15.32 6.46
N ASP A 189 -2.47 15.62 7.75
CA ASP A 189 -1.43 15.03 8.57
C ASP A 189 -1.65 13.53 8.78
N ILE A 190 -2.91 13.11 8.99
CA ILE A 190 -3.28 11.68 9.01
C ILE A 190 -2.90 10.99 7.70
N LYS A 191 -3.21 11.59 6.54
CA LYS A 191 -2.84 11.05 5.23
C LYS A 191 -1.32 11.01 5.01
N PHE A 192 -0.59 12.01 5.48
CA PHE A 192 0.86 12.04 5.38
C PHE A 192 1.51 10.93 6.22
N HIS A 193 1.07 10.74 7.46
CA HIS A 193 1.54 9.66 8.33
C HIS A 193 1.28 8.28 7.72
N TRP A 194 0.13 8.06 7.10
CA TRP A 194 -0.16 6.83 6.33
C TRP A 194 0.86 6.57 5.24
N LEU A 195 1.11 7.56 4.39
CA LEU A 195 2.02 7.43 3.26
C LEU A 195 3.45 7.14 3.75
N LEU A 196 3.86 7.77 4.86
CA LEU A 196 5.14 7.53 5.48
C LEU A 196 5.23 6.10 6.02
N VAL A 197 4.26 5.66 6.81
CA VAL A 197 4.22 4.30 7.37
C VAL A 197 4.18 3.24 6.26
N LEU A 198 3.36 3.44 5.23
CA LEU A 198 3.28 2.55 4.07
C LEU A 198 4.61 2.46 3.32
N THR A 199 5.25 3.60 3.02
CA THR A 199 6.53 3.65 2.32
C THR A 199 7.64 3.00 3.14
N LEU A 200 7.70 3.30 4.45
CA LEU A 200 8.70 2.73 5.36
C LEU A 200 8.51 1.21 5.50
N ALA A 201 7.27 0.74 5.65
CA ALA A 201 6.98 -0.69 5.74
C ALA A 201 7.41 -1.43 4.46
N LEU A 202 7.07 -0.91 3.28
CA LEU A 202 7.50 -1.51 2.01
C LEU A 202 9.02 -1.48 1.84
N MET A 203 9.69 -0.41 2.30
CA MET A 203 11.15 -0.32 2.28
C MET A 203 11.82 -1.33 3.22
N CYS A 204 11.34 -1.46 4.46
CA CYS A 204 11.86 -2.43 5.41
C CYS A 204 11.74 -3.86 4.87
N ASN A 205 10.60 -4.20 4.27
CA ASN A 205 10.42 -5.49 3.61
C ASN A 205 11.37 -5.70 2.45
N TRP A 206 11.54 -4.67 1.61
CA TRP A 206 12.48 -4.73 0.50
C TRP A 206 13.92 -4.93 0.96
N LEU A 207 14.33 -4.22 2.01
CA LEU A 207 15.67 -4.34 2.60
C LEU A 207 15.90 -5.75 3.16
N VAL A 208 14.94 -6.29 3.92
CA VAL A 208 15.03 -7.65 4.46
C VAL A 208 15.12 -8.68 3.33
N ARG A 209 14.31 -8.54 2.27
CA ARG A 209 14.41 -9.40 1.08
C ARG A 209 15.75 -9.26 0.38
N THR A 210 16.30 -8.06 0.29
CA THR A 210 17.60 -7.82 -0.33
C THR A 210 18.71 -8.52 0.45
N LEU A 211 18.70 -8.39 1.78
CA LEU A 211 19.71 -9.00 2.67
C LEU A 211 19.58 -10.52 2.77
N LEU A 212 18.35 -11.06 2.82
CA LEU A 212 18.11 -12.49 3.04
C LEU A 212 18.06 -13.32 1.76
N VAL A 213 17.76 -12.71 0.60
CA VAL A 213 17.50 -13.47 -0.64
C VAL A 213 18.41 -13.00 -1.77
N ILE A 214 18.48 -11.68 -2.03
CA ILE A 214 19.22 -11.16 -3.20
C ILE A 214 20.74 -11.18 -2.96
N LEU A 215 21.19 -10.77 -1.77
CA LEU A 215 22.62 -10.73 -1.44
C LEU A 215 23.26 -12.13 -1.39
N PRO A 216 22.67 -13.15 -0.72
CA PRO A 216 23.23 -14.51 -0.72
C PRO A 216 23.27 -15.11 -2.13
N PHE A 217 22.28 -14.80 -2.97
CA PHE A 217 22.27 -15.22 -4.37
C PHE A 217 23.48 -14.68 -5.16
N TYR A 218 23.87 -13.42 -4.95
CA TYR A 218 25.08 -12.86 -5.59
C TYR A 218 26.39 -13.37 -5.00
N LEU A 219 26.39 -13.79 -3.73
CA LEU A 219 27.55 -14.37 -3.06
C LEU A 219 27.77 -15.86 -3.43
N GLY A 220 26.90 -16.44 -4.26
CA GLY A 220 27.01 -17.82 -4.71
C GLY A 220 26.51 -18.86 -3.70
N ASP A 221 25.81 -18.42 -2.64
CA ASP A 221 25.26 -19.34 -1.64
C ASP A 221 23.91 -19.90 -2.12
N GLN A 222 23.63 -21.17 -1.80
CA GLN A 222 22.38 -21.80 -2.22
C GLN A 222 21.20 -21.15 -1.49
N ILE A 223 20.19 -20.70 -2.24
CA ILE A 223 19.02 -20.06 -1.64
C ILE A 223 18.19 -21.10 -0.88
N SER A 224 18.42 -21.20 0.43
CA SER A 224 17.63 -22.05 1.32
C SER A 224 16.16 -21.57 1.37
N GLU A 225 15.24 -22.51 1.60
CA GLU A 225 13.82 -22.21 1.77
C GLU A 225 13.55 -21.34 3.00
N ILE A 226 14.42 -21.41 4.02
CA ILE A 226 14.25 -20.73 5.32
C ILE A 226 14.32 -19.20 5.17
N PRO A 227 15.37 -18.59 4.58
CA PRO A 227 15.43 -17.15 4.33
C PRO A 227 14.23 -16.63 3.52
N GLN A 228 13.76 -17.41 2.54
CA GLN A 228 12.60 -17.05 1.73
C GLN A 228 11.31 -17.06 2.56
N ALA A 229 11.11 -18.09 3.38
CA ALA A 229 9.98 -18.20 4.29
C ALA A 229 9.95 -17.03 5.28
N MET A 230 11.11 -16.70 5.87
CA MET A 230 11.25 -15.59 6.82
C MET A 230 10.93 -14.24 6.18
N ALA A 231 11.42 -13.98 4.97
CA ALA A 231 11.12 -12.74 4.24
C ALA A 231 9.61 -12.61 3.95
N ARG A 232 8.93 -13.70 3.59
CA ARG A 232 7.47 -13.69 3.36
C ARG A 232 6.66 -13.59 4.64
N LEU A 233 7.11 -14.22 5.72
CA LEU A 233 6.46 -14.12 7.02
C LEU A 233 6.51 -12.69 7.54
N LEU A 234 7.67 -12.03 7.42
CA LEU A 234 7.80 -10.61 7.77
C LEU A 234 6.90 -9.74 6.89
N LEU A 235 6.85 -10.01 5.59
CA LEU A 235 5.93 -9.31 4.68
C LEU A 235 4.48 -9.47 5.14
N LEU A 236 4.05 -10.69 5.45
CA LEU A 236 2.70 -10.95 5.90
C LEU A 236 2.38 -10.22 7.22
N LEU A 237 3.31 -10.25 8.17
CA LEU A 237 3.22 -9.52 9.43
C LEU A 237 3.05 -8.03 9.17
N THR A 238 3.86 -7.44 8.29
CA THR A 238 3.78 -6.01 7.97
C THR A 238 2.46 -5.66 7.27
N VAL A 239 1.91 -6.55 6.43
CA VAL A 239 0.60 -6.37 5.82
C VAL A 239 -0.50 -6.32 6.89
N TYR A 240 -0.46 -7.23 7.88
CA TYR A 240 -1.43 -7.20 8.97
C TYR A 240 -1.31 -5.94 9.83
N VAL A 241 -0.09 -5.54 10.19
CA VAL A 241 0.16 -4.29 10.93
C VAL A 241 -0.37 -3.09 10.15
N LEU A 242 -0.12 -3.02 8.83
CA LEU A 242 -0.64 -1.97 7.96
C LEU A 242 -2.17 -2.00 7.85
N ALA A 243 -2.79 -3.17 7.80
CA ALA A 243 -4.23 -3.31 7.75
C ALA A 243 -4.89 -2.80 9.04
N ILE A 244 -4.37 -3.18 10.21
CA ILE A 244 -4.84 -2.70 11.51
C ILE A 244 -4.64 -1.19 11.63
N TYR A 245 -3.46 -0.69 11.26
CA TYR A 245 -3.15 0.73 11.28
C TYR A 245 -4.06 1.52 10.32
N GLY A 246 -4.29 1.00 9.11
CA GLY A 246 -5.18 1.58 8.12
C GLY A 246 -6.62 1.65 8.60
N LEU A 247 -7.11 0.59 9.27
CA LEU A 247 -8.45 0.58 9.86
C LEU A 247 -8.59 1.66 10.94
N LYS A 248 -7.61 1.75 11.87
CA LYS A 248 -7.55 2.81 12.90
C LYS A 248 -7.55 4.20 12.27
N GLN A 249 -6.93 4.35 11.12
CA GLN A 249 -6.88 5.62 10.42
C GLN A 249 -8.18 5.99 9.72
N ILE A 250 -8.83 5.02 9.06
CA ILE A 250 -10.13 5.22 8.41
C ILE A 250 -11.17 5.61 9.44
N THR A 251 -11.20 4.94 10.61
CA THR A 251 -12.13 5.29 11.70
C THR A 251 -11.86 6.68 12.25
N LYS A 252 -10.58 7.05 12.49
CA LYS A 252 -10.21 8.40 12.93
C LYS A 252 -10.60 9.47 11.90
N ALA A 253 -10.38 9.19 10.61
CA ALA A 253 -10.75 10.11 9.54
C ALA A 253 -12.27 10.26 9.39
N ALA A 254 -13.04 9.17 9.52
CA ALA A 254 -14.49 9.20 9.51
C ALA A 254 -15.06 9.97 10.71
N TYR A 255 -14.52 9.75 11.91
CA TYR A 255 -14.87 10.49 13.12
C TYR A 255 -14.59 12.00 12.96
N LEU A 256 -13.42 12.38 12.45
CA LEU A 256 -13.06 13.77 12.20
C LEU A 256 -13.95 14.41 11.12
N ARG A 257 -14.24 13.70 10.02
CA ARG A 257 -15.19 14.16 8.99
C ARG A 257 -16.59 14.37 9.59
N GLY A 258 -17.05 13.48 10.46
CA GLY A 258 -18.31 13.62 11.20
C GLY A 258 -18.32 14.85 12.10
N LYS A 259 -17.25 15.08 12.88
CA LYS A 259 -17.09 16.27 13.72
C LYS A 259 -17.07 17.56 12.89
N LEU A 260 -16.36 17.57 11.75
CA LEU A 260 -16.29 18.73 10.86
C LEU A 260 -17.64 19.04 10.21
N ASN A 261 -18.37 18.01 9.75
CA ASN A 261 -19.71 18.18 9.19
C ASN A 261 -20.70 18.67 10.24
N ARG A 262 -20.59 18.19 11.48
CA ARG A 262 -21.41 18.69 12.60
C ARG A 262 -21.13 20.18 12.85
N HIS A 263 -19.87 20.59 12.88
CA HIS A 263 -19.49 22.00 13.06
C HIS A 263 -19.93 22.88 11.87
N LYS A 264 -19.81 22.40 10.63
CA LYS A 264 -20.36 23.06 9.44
C LYS A 264 -21.89 23.21 9.50
N HIS A 265 -22.61 22.20 9.99
CA HIS A 265 -24.05 22.29 10.16
C HIS A 265 -24.43 23.31 11.25
N THR A 266 -23.61 23.47 12.29
CA THR A 266 -23.75 24.55 13.29
C THR A 266 -23.42 25.93 12.71
N LEU A 267 -22.49 26.03 11.75
CA LEU A 267 -22.09 27.28 11.10
C LEU A 267 -22.95 27.69 9.89
N ILE A 268 -23.60 26.74 9.21
CA ILE A 268 -24.54 26.98 8.10
C ILE A 268 -25.97 27.22 8.64
N ASN A 269 -26.26 26.73 9.86
CA ASN A 269 -27.37 27.23 10.67
C ASN A 269 -26.88 28.13 11.82
N PRO A 270 -26.30 29.32 11.57
CA PRO A 270 -26.00 30.26 12.64
C PRO A 270 -27.27 30.97 13.17
N LEU A 271 -28.47 30.47 12.84
CA LEU A 271 -29.75 31.18 13.03
C LEU A 271 -30.90 30.30 13.54
N LYS A 272 -30.61 29.25 14.32
CA LYS A 272 -31.66 28.58 15.14
C LYS A 272 -31.21 28.12 16.52
N THR A 273 -30.11 28.67 17.03
CA THR A 273 -29.70 28.47 18.44
C THR A 273 -29.14 29.77 19.00
N SER A 274 -30.00 30.80 18.99
CA SER A 274 -30.04 31.85 19.99
C SER A 274 -31.53 32.14 20.15
N ASN A 275 -32.01 32.06 21.39
CA ASN A 275 -33.24 32.72 21.85
C ASN A 275 -34.58 31.99 21.73
N GLN A 276 -34.69 30.77 22.24
CA GLN A 276 -35.89 30.42 23.01
C GLN A 276 -35.57 29.23 23.92
N LEU A 277 -34.88 29.53 25.02
CA LEU A 277 -34.75 28.60 26.16
C LEU A 277 -36.02 28.61 27.02
N LEU A 278 -36.95 29.52 26.71
CA LEU A 278 -38.28 29.64 27.32
C LEU A 278 -39.33 29.47 26.23
N ASN A 279 -40.34 28.65 26.51
CA ASN A 279 -41.50 28.48 25.65
C ASN A 279 -42.20 29.84 25.44
N SER A 280 -42.90 30.04 24.31
CA SER A 280 -43.57 31.33 24.03
C SER A 280 -44.60 31.70 25.11
N GLU A 281 -45.16 30.71 25.79
CA GLU A 281 -46.01 30.89 26.97
C GLU A 281 -45.22 31.40 28.18
N GLU A 282 -44.04 30.86 28.46
CA GLU A 282 -43.22 31.28 29.60
C GLU A 282 -42.67 32.70 29.41
N LEU A 283 -42.36 33.08 28.17
CA LEU A 283 -41.95 34.45 27.85
C LEU A 283 -43.10 35.44 28.03
N ASN A 284 -44.32 35.05 27.67
CA ASN A 284 -45.52 35.86 27.88
C ASN A 284 -45.84 35.98 29.38
N TYR A 285 -45.65 34.90 30.13
CA TYR A 285 -45.83 34.88 31.58
C TYR A 285 -44.83 35.81 32.28
N LEU A 286 -43.56 35.79 31.88
CA LEU A 286 -42.55 36.71 32.40
C LEU A 286 -42.86 38.17 32.04
N HIS A 287 -43.35 38.43 30.83
CA HIS A 287 -43.78 39.78 30.44
C HIS A 287 -44.98 40.27 31.25
N GLN A 288 -45.91 39.38 31.59
CA GLN A 288 -47.03 39.70 32.45
C GLN A 288 -46.57 39.99 33.89
N LEU A 289 -45.68 39.14 34.43
CA LEU A 289 -45.15 39.30 35.79
C LEU A 289 -44.38 40.63 35.96
N MET A 290 -43.52 40.99 35.01
CA MET A 290 -42.80 42.28 35.05
C MET A 290 -43.72 43.49 34.92
N ARG A 291 -44.90 43.32 34.30
CA ARG A 291 -45.88 44.40 34.16
C ARG A 291 -46.72 44.57 35.42
N GLU A 292 -46.96 43.47 36.14
CA GLU A 292 -47.61 43.47 37.46
C GLU A 292 -46.67 44.07 38.52
N ASP A 293 -45.38 43.71 38.52
CA ASP A 293 -44.36 44.28 39.44
C ASP A 293 -44.23 45.81 39.27
N ASN A 294 -44.12 46.29 38.02
CA ASN A 294 -44.05 47.74 37.76
C ASN A 294 -45.34 48.50 38.16
N GLN A 295 -46.49 47.82 38.14
CA GLN A 295 -47.77 48.43 38.59
C GLN A 295 -47.94 48.41 40.11
N GLU A 296 -47.29 47.48 40.81
CA GLU A 296 -47.24 47.48 42.28
C GLU A 296 -46.27 48.52 42.81
N ASP A 297 -45.12 48.73 42.16
CA ASP A 297 -44.17 49.79 42.50
C ASP A 297 -44.75 51.20 42.27
N GLU A 298 -45.51 51.42 41.20
CA GLU A 298 -46.19 52.72 40.97
C GLU A 298 -47.29 53.02 42.01
N LYS A 299 -47.91 51.99 42.60
CA LYS A 299 -48.94 52.15 43.65
C LYS A 299 -48.35 52.33 45.04
N GLN A 300 -47.10 51.91 45.28
CA GLN A 300 -46.39 52.15 46.55
C GLN A 300 -45.68 53.52 46.60
N HIS A 301 -45.66 54.27 45.50
CA HIS A 301 -45.04 55.61 45.40
C HIS A 301 -46.05 56.75 45.16
N GLN A 302 -47.36 56.51 45.36
CA GLN A 302 -48.41 57.53 45.51
C GLN A 302 -48.91 57.56 46.95
#